data_AF-A0A4S8KK87-F1
#
_entry.id   AF-A0A4S8KK87-F1
#
_cell.length_a   1.000
_cell.length_b   1.000
_cell.length_c   1.000
_cell.angle_alpha   90.00
_cell.angle_beta   90.00
_cell.angle_gamma   90.00
#
_symmetry.space_group_name_H-M   'P 1'
#
loop_
_entity.id
_entity.type
_entity.pdbx_description
1 polymer ?
#
loop_
_entity_poly.entity_id
_entity_poly.type
_entity_poly.pdbx_seq_one_letter_code
_entity_poly.pdbx_strand_id
1 'polypeptide(L)'
;YFFYYAHYNILGLTYHLKSHFSAMFRLYEILHQSSEPPTSEEIEIASGKKTLNPKSVHAYLLKLERASEDIQKALENQAAKAAGPWDQSRFEGLLVEWIVACDQPFEEVKRPEFKQLLTYTHHPASTLHIPGHTTIQRQFIKMSEGARETLRQVFAVRT
;
A
#
# COMPACT_ATOMS: atom_id res chain seq x y z
N TYR A 1 35.27 -20.22 -30.00
CA TYR A 1 34.03 -20.44 -30.78
C TYR A 1 32.88 -21.03 -29.96
N PHE A 2 33.08 -22.09 -29.16
CA PHE A 2 31.99 -22.75 -28.40
C PHE A 2 31.31 -21.84 -27.34
N PHE A 3 32.10 -21.06 -26.58
CA PHE A 3 31.57 -20.15 -25.55
C PHE A 3 30.77 -18.96 -26.10
N TYR A 4 31.04 -18.53 -27.34
CA TYR A 4 30.35 -17.42 -27.97
C TYR A 4 28.92 -17.79 -28.37
N TYR A 5 28.73 -19.01 -28.90
CA TYR A 5 27.39 -19.53 -29.26
C TYR A 5 26.51 -19.86 -28.06
N ALA A 6 27.10 -20.28 -26.94
CA ALA A 6 26.35 -20.53 -25.71
C ALA A 6 25.76 -19.24 -25.12
N HIS A 7 26.52 -18.14 -25.15
CA HIS A 7 26.07 -16.85 -24.61
C HIS A 7 24.91 -16.23 -25.41
N TYR A 8 24.97 -16.28 -26.74
CA TYR A 8 23.88 -15.80 -27.60
C TYR A 8 22.60 -16.63 -27.49
N ASN A 9 22.72 -17.95 -27.28
CA ASN A 9 21.56 -18.83 -27.08
C ASN A 9 20.83 -18.54 -25.77
N ILE A 10 21.57 -18.27 -24.69
CA ILE A 10 20.97 -17.94 -23.39
C ILE A 10 20.19 -16.62 -23.50
N LEU A 11 20.78 -15.57 -24.10
CA LEU A 11 20.09 -14.29 -24.28
C LEU A 11 18.81 -14.40 -25.12
N GLY A 12 18.85 -15.19 -26.21
CA GLY A 12 17.69 -15.46 -27.04
C GLY A 12 16.58 -16.21 -26.29
N LEU A 13 16.95 -17.23 -25.51
CA LEU A 13 16.01 -17.99 -24.70
C LEU A 13 15.40 -17.14 -23.58
N THR A 14 16.21 -16.34 -22.90
CA THR A 14 15.74 -15.42 -21.84
C THR A 14 14.75 -14.39 -22.40
N TYR A 15 15.02 -13.83 -23.58
CA TYR A 15 14.09 -12.91 -24.24
C TYR A 15 12.78 -13.61 -24.63
N HIS A 16 12.87 -14.82 -25.19
CA HIS A 16 11.70 -15.62 -25.55
C HIS A 16 10.83 -15.96 -24.33
N LEU A 17 11.45 -16.38 -23.22
CA LEU A 17 10.76 -16.61 -21.94
C LEU A 17 10.07 -15.32 -21.45
N LYS A 18 10.77 -14.18 -21.50
CA LYS A 18 10.23 -12.88 -21.08
C LYS A 18 9.00 -12.48 -21.91
N SER A 19 9.03 -12.70 -23.22
CA SER A 19 7.97 -12.29 -24.14
C SER A 19 6.76 -13.24 -24.16
N HIS A 20 6.97 -14.56 -23.99
CA HIS A 20 5.90 -15.55 -24.21
C HIS A 20 5.52 -16.35 -22.97
N PHE A 21 6.38 -16.45 -21.96
CA PHE A 21 6.18 -17.30 -20.79
C PHE A 21 6.56 -16.55 -19.50
N SER A 22 5.82 -15.48 -19.20
CA SER A 22 6.15 -14.55 -18.10
C SER A 22 6.32 -15.22 -16.74
N ALA A 23 5.54 -16.26 -16.42
CA ALA A 23 5.69 -17.03 -15.19
C ALA A 23 7.01 -17.80 -15.13
N MET A 24 7.43 -18.41 -16.24
CA MET A 24 8.70 -19.13 -16.34
C MET A 24 9.89 -18.17 -16.35
N PHE A 25 9.73 -16.98 -16.93
CA PHE A 25 10.72 -15.93 -16.85
C PHE A 25 10.94 -15.44 -15.41
N ARG A 26 9.87 -15.21 -14.64
CA ARG A 26 9.98 -14.85 -13.21
C ARG A 26 10.64 -15.96 -12.39
N LEU A 27 10.28 -17.21 -12.65
CA LEU A 27 10.95 -18.36 -12.01
C LEU A 27 12.45 -18.39 -12.35
N TYR A 28 12.81 -18.16 -13.61
CA TYR A 28 14.20 -18.01 -14.03
C TYR A 28 14.90 -16.88 -13.29
N GLU A 29 14.29 -15.69 -13.17
CA GLU A 29 14.89 -14.56 -12.44
C GLU A 29 15.18 -14.92 -10.97
N ILE A 30 14.24 -15.61 -10.30
CA ILE A 30 14.41 -16.06 -8.92
C ILE A 30 15.55 -17.08 -8.80
N LEU A 31 15.56 -18.08 -9.68
CA LEU A 31 16.59 -19.13 -9.67
C LEU A 31 17.96 -18.59 -10.05
N HIS A 32 18.03 -17.64 -10.98
CA HIS A 32 19.30 -17.04 -11.42
C HIS A 32 19.95 -16.16 -10.34
N GLN A 33 19.14 -15.58 -9.45
CA GLN A 33 19.63 -14.80 -8.31
C GLN A 33 20.13 -15.68 -7.16
N SER A 34 19.85 -17.00 -7.17
CA SER A 34 20.36 -17.93 -6.17
C SER A 34 21.88 -18.06 -6.28
N SER A 35 22.57 -17.89 -5.15
CA SER A 35 24.01 -18.14 -5.05
C SER A 35 24.35 -19.63 -4.93
N GLU A 36 23.35 -20.47 -4.64
CA GLU A 36 23.53 -21.90 -4.45
C GLU A 36 23.34 -22.65 -5.77
N PRO A 37 24.22 -23.63 -6.07
CA PRO A 37 24.06 -24.46 -7.26
C PRO A 37 22.78 -25.30 -7.15
N PRO A 38 22.07 -25.55 -8.27
CA PRO A 38 20.84 -26.35 -8.25
C PRO A 38 21.11 -27.76 -7.71
N THR A 39 20.23 -28.24 -6.86
CA THR A 39 20.26 -29.61 -6.34
C THR A 39 19.94 -30.62 -7.46
N SER A 40 20.39 -31.86 -7.29
CA SER A 40 20.10 -32.94 -8.25
C SER A 40 18.59 -33.13 -8.47
N GLU A 41 17.79 -32.96 -7.42
CA GLU A 41 16.34 -33.04 -7.50
C GLU A 41 15.73 -31.91 -8.35
N GLU A 42 16.18 -30.67 -8.16
CA GLU A 42 15.73 -29.53 -8.97
C GLU A 42 16.11 -29.69 -10.45
N ILE A 43 17.29 -30.25 -10.74
CA ILE A 43 17.72 -30.56 -12.11
C ILE A 43 16.83 -31.63 -12.73
N GLU A 44 16.49 -32.69 -11.98
CA GLU A 44 15.59 -33.75 -12.45
C GLU A 44 14.17 -33.25 -12.70
N ILE A 45 13.67 -32.33 -11.87
CA ILE A 45 12.37 -31.68 -12.05
C ILE A 45 12.41 -30.76 -13.28
N ALA A 46 13.41 -29.89 -13.40
CA ALA A 46 13.53 -28.94 -14.51
C ALA A 46 13.75 -29.64 -15.87
N SER A 47 14.44 -30.79 -15.87
CA SER A 47 14.62 -31.62 -17.06
C SER A 47 13.42 -32.53 -17.37
N GLY A 48 12.36 -32.49 -16.57
CA GLY A 48 11.16 -33.32 -16.75
C GLY A 48 11.37 -34.81 -16.46
N LYS A 49 12.53 -35.20 -15.91
CA LYS A 49 12.85 -36.59 -15.52
C LYS A 49 12.08 -37.01 -14.28
N LYS A 50 11.77 -36.06 -13.40
CA LYS A 50 10.95 -36.26 -12.20
C LYS A 50 9.60 -35.58 -12.39
N THR A 51 8.54 -36.37 -12.48
CA THR A 51 7.17 -35.85 -12.54
C THR A 51 6.74 -35.37 -11.15
N LEU A 52 6.43 -34.08 -11.05
CA LEU A 52 5.87 -33.51 -9.85
C LEU A 52 4.43 -34.01 -9.65
N ASN A 53 4.14 -34.57 -8.47
CA ASN A 53 2.78 -34.95 -8.12
C ASN A 53 1.93 -33.67 -7.98
N PRO A 54 0.83 -33.51 -8.73
CA PRO A 54 0.01 -32.29 -8.68
C PRO A 54 -0.47 -31.92 -7.26
N LYS A 55 -0.75 -32.91 -6.41
CA LYS A 55 -1.13 -32.68 -5.01
C LYS A 55 0.00 -32.07 -4.18
N SER A 56 1.25 -32.47 -4.46
CA SER A 56 2.43 -31.94 -3.77
C SER A 56 2.75 -30.51 -4.20
N VAL A 57 2.58 -30.19 -5.49
CA VAL A 57 2.72 -28.83 -6.02
C VAL A 57 1.69 -27.90 -5.39
N HIS A 58 0.44 -28.32 -5.34
CA HIS A 58 -0.63 -27.52 -4.73
C HIS A 58 -0.38 -27.28 -3.23
N ALA A 59 0.03 -28.30 -2.49
CA ALA A 59 0.39 -28.15 -1.08
C ALA A 59 1.58 -27.19 -0.86
N TYR A 60 2.55 -27.19 -1.78
CA TYR A 60 3.68 -26.28 -1.74
C TYR A 60 3.29 -24.83 -2.05
N LEU A 61 2.47 -24.63 -3.08
CA LEU A 61 1.92 -23.30 -3.43
C LEU A 61 1.11 -22.72 -2.28
N LEU A 62 0.26 -23.51 -1.63
CA LEU A 62 -0.50 -23.07 -0.45
C LEU A 62 0.41 -22.66 0.72
N LYS A 63 1.54 -23.32 0.92
CA LYS A 63 2.52 -22.92 1.95
C LYS A 63 3.18 -21.59 1.59
N LEU A 64 3.53 -21.39 0.33
CA LEU A 64 4.10 -20.14 -0.18
C LEU A 64 3.11 -18.96 -0.05
N GLU A 65 1.84 -19.17 -0.41
CA GLU A 65 0.80 -18.16 -0.27
C GLU A 65 0.65 -17.71 1.19
N ARG A 66 0.54 -18.66 2.13
CA ARG A 66 0.47 -18.34 3.57
C ARG A 66 1.71 -17.60 4.07
N ALA A 67 2.90 -18.05 3.68
CA ALA A 67 4.14 -17.37 4.05
C ALA A 67 4.19 -15.94 3.50
N SER A 68 3.68 -15.72 2.28
CA SER A 68 3.58 -14.39 1.67
C SER A 68 2.64 -13.47 2.45
N GLU A 69 1.47 -13.97 2.86
CA GLU A 69 0.51 -13.22 3.69
C GLU A 69 1.13 -12.83 5.05
N ASP A 70 1.85 -13.76 5.70
CA ASP A 70 2.53 -13.50 6.96
C ASP A 70 3.64 -12.44 6.83
N ILE A 71 4.42 -12.49 5.74
CA ILE A 71 5.45 -11.49 5.44
C ILE A 71 4.82 -10.12 5.19
N GLN A 72 3.75 -10.06 4.40
CA GLN A 72 3.04 -8.80 4.13
C GLN A 72 2.52 -8.18 5.43
N LYS A 73 1.88 -8.98 6.28
CA LYS A 73 1.41 -8.54 7.60
C LYS A 73 2.55 -8.11 8.51
N ALA A 74 3.71 -8.79 8.46
CA ALA A 74 4.89 -8.39 9.22
C ALA A 74 5.43 -7.03 8.75
N LEU A 75 5.46 -6.78 7.44
CA LEU A 75 5.87 -5.50 6.86
C LEU A 75 4.89 -4.37 7.17
N GLU A 76 3.58 -4.63 7.12
CA GLU A 76 2.54 -3.67 7.54
C GLU A 76 2.70 -3.30 9.03
N ASN A 77 2.92 -4.31 9.89
CA ASN A 77 3.18 -4.08 11.31
C ASN A 77 4.49 -3.32 11.55
N GLN A 78 5.52 -3.60 10.75
CA GLN A 78 6.80 -2.89 10.81
C GLN A 78 6.64 -1.44 10.38
N ALA A 79 5.88 -1.16 9.31
CA ALA A 79 5.56 0.18 8.86
C ALA A 79 4.75 0.94 9.92
N ALA A 80 3.76 0.29 10.53
CA ALA A 80 2.99 0.88 11.64
C ALA A 80 3.86 1.19 12.86
N LYS A 81 4.84 0.33 13.17
CA LYS A 81 5.83 0.57 14.25
C LYS A 81 6.85 1.65 13.88
N ALA A 82 7.21 1.78 12.61
CA ALA A 82 8.16 2.77 12.11
C ALA A 82 7.62 4.21 12.18
N ALA A 83 6.31 4.40 12.29
CA ALA A 83 5.69 5.70 12.58
C ALA A 83 6.16 6.29 13.93
N GLY A 84 6.79 5.48 14.78
CA GLY A 84 7.35 5.88 16.07
C GLY A 84 6.27 6.03 17.14
N PRO A 85 6.67 6.06 18.43
CA PRO A 85 5.76 6.41 19.51
C PRO A 85 5.26 7.85 19.32
N TRP A 86 4.03 8.11 19.75
CA TRP A 86 3.48 9.46 19.78
C TRP A 86 4.38 10.39 20.61
N ASP A 87 4.83 11.48 19.99
CA ASP A 87 5.62 12.53 20.63
C ASP A 87 4.71 13.73 20.93
N GLN A 88 4.25 13.79 22.18
CA GLN A 88 3.36 14.84 22.65
C GLN A 88 3.99 16.24 22.52
N SER A 89 5.29 16.37 22.80
CA SER A 89 5.97 17.67 22.76
C SER A 89 6.08 18.19 21.34
N ARG A 90 6.37 17.30 20.38
CA ARG A 90 6.38 17.65 18.95
C ARG A 90 4.99 18.08 18.47
N PHE A 91 3.94 17.41 18.90
CA PHE A 91 2.56 17.80 18.56
C PHE A 91 2.22 19.19 19.11
N GLU A 92 2.52 19.46 20.38
CA GLU A 92 2.27 20.76 21.01
C GLU A 92 3.05 21.89 20.31
N GLY A 93 4.31 21.65 19.94
CA GLY A 93 5.11 22.61 19.18
C GLY A 93 4.46 22.98 17.83
N LEU A 94 4.07 21.98 17.04
CA LEU A 94 3.38 22.19 15.76
C LEU A 94 2.04 22.92 15.93
N LEU A 95 1.30 22.61 17.01
CA LEU A 95 0.03 23.27 17.30
C LEU A 95 0.23 24.75 17.62
N VAL A 96 1.25 25.09 18.43
CA VAL A 96 1.59 26.49 18.74
C VAL A 96 2.03 27.23 17.48
N GLU A 97 2.89 26.63 16.66
CA GLU A 97 3.32 27.23 15.39
C GLU A 97 2.13 27.52 14.46
N TRP A 98 1.18 26.58 14.35
CA TRP A 98 -0.04 26.78 13.57
C TRP A 98 -0.91 27.91 14.13
N ILE A 99 -1.09 27.97 15.45
CA ILE A 99 -1.84 29.05 16.11
C ILE A 99 -1.25 30.42 15.77
N VAL A 100 0.08 30.55 15.88
CA VAL A 100 0.79 31.81 15.59
C VAL A 100 0.76 32.14 14.09
N ALA A 101 1.04 31.18 13.23
CA ALA A 101 1.12 31.41 11.78
C ALA A 101 -0.24 31.77 11.15
N CYS A 102 -1.33 31.24 11.71
CA CYS A 102 -2.69 31.48 11.21
C CYS A 102 -3.48 32.48 12.07
N ASP A 103 -2.85 33.14 13.04
CA ASP A 103 -3.46 34.10 13.98
C ASP A 103 -4.76 33.55 14.61
N GLN A 104 -4.70 32.30 15.06
CA GLN A 104 -5.86 31.62 15.65
C GLN A 104 -5.98 31.96 17.14
N PRO A 105 -7.21 32.03 17.71
CA PRO A 105 -7.39 32.14 19.15
C PRO A 105 -6.86 30.91 19.90
N PHE A 106 -6.32 31.08 21.11
CA PHE A 106 -5.87 29.96 21.93
C PHE A 106 -7.02 29.03 22.35
N GLU A 107 -8.25 29.54 22.42
CA GLU A 107 -9.45 28.77 22.72
C GLU A 107 -9.82 27.80 21.60
N GLU A 108 -9.26 27.93 20.40
CA GLU A 108 -9.60 27.09 19.25
C GLU A 108 -9.34 25.61 19.54
N VAL A 109 -8.29 25.30 20.31
CA VAL A 109 -7.95 23.93 20.73
C VAL A 109 -9.04 23.27 21.61
N LYS A 110 -9.92 24.09 22.20
CA LYS A 110 -11.04 23.61 23.03
C LYS A 110 -12.27 23.28 22.19
N ARG A 111 -12.37 23.81 20.96
CA ARG A 111 -13.56 23.65 20.13
C ARG A 111 -13.77 22.17 19.76
N PRO A 112 -15.00 21.66 19.90
CA PRO A 112 -15.28 20.26 19.61
C PRO A 112 -15.03 19.92 18.14
N GLU A 113 -15.26 20.85 17.20
CA GLU A 113 -15.04 20.66 15.77
C GLU A 113 -13.56 20.42 15.46
N PHE A 114 -12.67 21.20 16.07
CA PHE A 114 -11.22 21.05 15.93
C PHE A 114 -10.75 19.69 16.47
N LYS A 115 -11.24 19.29 17.65
CA LYS A 115 -10.93 17.97 18.24
C LYS A 115 -11.41 16.82 17.38
N GLN A 116 -12.61 16.93 16.81
CA GLN A 116 -13.17 15.90 15.93
C GLN A 116 -12.33 15.76 14.65
N LEU A 117 -11.93 16.88 14.05
CA LEU A 117 -11.08 16.87 12.86
C LEU A 117 -9.73 16.19 13.14
N LEU A 118 -9.04 16.56 14.21
CA LEU A 118 -7.78 15.92 14.60
C LEU A 118 -7.95 14.45 14.98
N THR A 119 -9.03 14.09 15.66
CA THR A 119 -9.32 12.68 15.97
C THR A 119 -9.49 11.87 14.68
N TYR A 120 -10.15 12.45 13.67
CA TYR A 120 -10.35 11.80 12.38
C TYR A 120 -9.03 11.58 11.62
N THR A 121 -8.02 12.46 11.76
CA THR A 121 -6.74 12.26 11.08
C THR A 121 -5.95 11.05 11.59
N HIS A 122 -6.31 10.49 12.75
CA HIS A 122 -5.78 9.21 13.24
C HIS A 122 -6.41 7.98 12.57
N HIS A 123 -7.34 8.15 11.64
CA HIS A 123 -7.90 7.04 10.87
C HIS A 123 -6.79 6.34 10.05
N PRO A 124 -6.75 4.99 9.96
CA PRO A 124 -5.68 4.22 9.33
C PRO A 124 -5.69 4.28 7.78
N ALA A 125 -5.90 5.47 7.21
CA ALA A 125 -5.69 5.73 5.80
C ALA A 125 -4.20 5.94 5.52
N SER A 126 -3.72 5.42 4.39
CA SER A 126 -2.30 5.38 4.04
C SER A 126 -1.65 6.76 3.85
N THR A 127 -2.43 7.81 3.58
CA THR A 127 -1.93 9.19 3.47
C THR A 127 -3.06 10.19 3.66
N LEU A 128 -2.88 11.19 4.52
CA LEU A 128 -3.82 12.30 4.68
C LEU A 128 -3.78 13.20 3.42
N HIS A 129 -4.86 13.21 2.64
CA HIS A 129 -5.04 14.16 1.55
C HIS A 129 -5.74 15.43 2.05
N ILE A 130 -5.03 16.56 2.03
CA ILE A 130 -5.61 17.86 2.37
C ILE A 130 -6.21 18.46 1.08
N PRO A 131 -7.54 18.67 1.02
CA PRO A 131 -8.18 19.25 -0.15
C PRO A 131 -7.76 20.71 -0.37
N GLY A 132 -7.66 21.13 -1.63
CA GLY A 132 -7.37 22.52 -1.99
C GLY A 132 -8.51 23.49 -1.66
N HIS A 133 -8.21 24.80 -1.67
CA HIS A 133 -9.15 25.85 -1.28
C HIS A 133 -10.47 25.83 -2.07
N THR A 134 -10.43 25.57 -3.39
CA THR A 134 -11.62 25.51 -4.24
C THR A 134 -12.55 24.34 -3.86
N THR A 135 -11.97 23.21 -3.45
CA THR A 135 -12.71 22.04 -3.00
C THR A 135 -13.42 22.34 -1.68
N ILE A 136 -12.72 22.99 -0.74
CA ILE A 136 -13.31 23.42 0.54
C ILE A 136 -14.45 24.42 0.31
N GLN A 137 -14.25 25.42 -0.55
CA GLN A 137 -15.28 26.41 -0.88
C GLN A 137 -16.52 25.76 -1.49
N ARG A 138 -16.34 24.83 -2.42
CA ARG A 138 -17.44 24.06 -3.02
C ARG A 138 -18.19 23.25 -1.96
N GLN A 139 -17.47 22.63 -1.03
CA GLN A 139 -18.09 21.85 0.03
C GLN A 139 -18.93 22.72 0.97
N PHE A 140 -18.41 23.90 1.33
CA PHE A 140 -19.15 24.88 2.11
C PHE A 140 -20.45 25.32 1.42
N ILE A 141 -20.38 25.65 0.11
CA ILE A 141 -21.56 26.05 -0.66
C ILE A 141 -22.62 24.94 -0.63
N LYS A 142 -22.22 23.70 -0.91
CA LYS A 142 -23.15 22.55 -0.87
C LYS A 142 -23.81 22.36 0.49
N MET A 143 -23.04 22.48 1.58
CA MET A 143 -23.58 22.40 2.93
C MET A 143 -24.60 23.53 3.20
N SER A 144 -24.31 24.74 2.73
CA SER A 144 -25.20 25.89 2.89
C SER A 144 -26.51 25.74 2.10
N GLU A 145 -26.45 25.19 0.89
CA GLU A 145 -27.62 24.92 0.05
C GLU A 145 -28.51 23.83 0.67
N GLY A 146 -27.90 22.74 1.15
CA GLY A 146 -28.60 21.68 1.86
C GLY A 146 -29.30 22.19 3.12
N ALA A 147 -28.62 23.00 3.94
CA ALA A 147 -29.22 23.60 5.14
C ALA A 147 -30.40 24.53 4.81
N ARG A 148 -30.28 25.33 3.74
CA ARG A 148 -31.38 26.20 3.26
C ARG A 148 -32.58 25.39 2.80
N GLU A 149 -32.34 24.26 2.12
CA GLU A 149 -33.40 23.38 1.66
C GLU A 149 -34.10 22.67 2.82
N THR A 150 -33.35 22.18 3.81
CA THR A 150 -33.92 21.62 5.04
C THR A 150 -34.79 22.65 5.76
N LEU A 151 -34.34 23.90 5.88
CA LEU A 151 -35.14 24.97 6.48
C LEU A 151 -36.42 25.23 5.68
N ARG A 152 -36.34 25.31 4.34
CA ARG A 152 -37.53 25.45 3.49
C ARG A 152 -38.56 24.36 3.74
N GLN A 153 -38.12 23.10 3.82
CA GLN A 153 -39.02 21.98 4.08
C GLN A 153 -39.66 22.07 5.46
N VAL A 154 -38.91 22.44 6.50
CA VAL A 154 -39.46 22.65 7.86
C VAL A 154 -40.51 23.76 7.88
N PHE A 155 -40.34 24.83 7.11
CA PHE A 155 -41.31 25.92 7.04
C PHE A 155 -42.49 25.62 6.10
N ALA A 156 -42.32 24.82 5.06
CA ALA A 156 -43.39 24.42 4.14
C ALA A 156 -44.37 23.39 4.75
N VAL A 157 -43.92 22.62 5.74
CA VAL A 157 -44.76 21.65 6.47
C VAL A 157 -45.62 22.33 7.56
N ARG A 158 -45.39 23.62 7.85
CA ARG A 158 -46.07 24.39 8.91
C ARG A 158 -47.13 25.38 8.41
N THR A 159 -47.50 25.33 7.13
CA THR A 159 -48.59 26.09 6.50
C THR A 159 -49.67 25.14 6.01
#